data_AF-A0A4Y2A4K3-F1
#
_entry.id   AF-A0A4Y2A4K3-F1
#
_cell.length_a   1.000
_cell.length_b   1.000
_cell.length_c   1.000
_cell.angle_alpha   90.00
_cell.angle_beta   90.00
_cell.angle_gamma   90.00
#
_symmetry.space_group_name_H-M   'P 1'
#
loop_
_entity.id
_entity.type
_entity.pdbx_description
1 polymer ?
#
loop_
_entity_poly.entity_id
_entity_poly.type
_entity_poly.pdbx_seq_one_letter_code
_entity_poly.pdbx_strand_id
1 'polypeptide(L)'
;MSDDEIIAQVRKPNSDDNNSESGEGEVIETPKISKFNAFECFAKGLMWLEQQTDSDSTELMLLKQLRERAAKRRQSSLRQSTLPFKPM
;
A
#
# COMPACT_ATOMS: atom_id res chain seq x y z
N MET A 1 -45.53 10.80 -19.34
CA MET A 1 -44.73 9.59 -19.56
C MET A 1 -45.37 8.80 -20.68
N SER A 2 -44.76 8.86 -21.85
CA SER A 2 -45.14 8.07 -23.03
C SER A 2 -44.17 6.89 -23.17
N ASP A 3 -44.59 5.79 -23.77
CA ASP A 3 -43.74 4.61 -24.00
C ASP A 3 -42.50 4.95 -24.86
N ASP A 4 -42.62 5.95 -25.74
CA ASP A 4 -41.50 6.46 -26.55
C ASP A 4 -40.38 7.08 -25.70
N GLU A 5 -40.73 7.68 -24.54
CA GLU A 5 -39.80 8.30 -23.59
C GLU A 5 -38.98 7.24 -22.83
N ILE A 6 -39.54 6.04 -22.65
CA ILE A 6 -38.90 4.90 -21.98
C ILE A 6 -37.93 4.20 -22.94
N ILE A 7 -38.34 4.00 -24.20
CA ILE A 7 -37.50 3.35 -25.22
C ILE A 7 -36.27 4.21 -25.53
N ALA A 8 -36.39 5.54 -25.51
CA ALA A 8 -35.28 6.46 -25.68
C ALA A 8 -34.23 6.38 -24.57
N GLN A 9 -34.62 6.07 -23.33
CA GLN A 9 -33.68 5.87 -22.23
C GLN A 9 -32.98 4.51 -22.29
N VAL A 10 -33.70 3.45 -22.69
CA VAL A 10 -33.14 2.10 -22.82
C VAL A 10 -32.16 1.99 -24.00
N ARG A 11 -32.39 2.75 -25.09
CA ARG A 11 -31.51 2.75 -26.28
C ARG A 11 -30.26 3.62 -26.16
N LYS A 12 -30.07 4.36 -25.05
CA LYS A 12 -28.78 5.03 -24.81
C LYS A 12 -27.72 3.94 -24.57
N PRO A 13 -26.71 3.80 -25.43
CA PRO A 13 -25.54 3.05 -25.03
C PRO A 13 -24.91 3.85 -23.88
N ASN A 14 -24.89 3.27 -22.68
CA ASN A 14 -23.95 3.68 -21.65
C ASN A 14 -22.57 3.36 -22.22
N SER A 15 -22.03 4.29 -23.00
CA SER A 15 -20.64 4.32 -23.39
C SER A 15 -19.87 4.61 -22.12
N ASP A 16 -19.36 3.53 -21.55
CA ASP A 16 -18.42 3.55 -20.45
C ASP A 16 -17.17 4.35 -20.83
N ASP A 17 -16.50 4.80 -19.78
CA ASP A 17 -15.10 5.23 -19.76
C ASP A 17 -14.76 6.65 -20.23
N ASN A 18 -14.99 7.59 -19.33
CA ASN A 18 -13.86 8.42 -18.93
C ASN A 18 -13.98 8.64 -17.43
N ASN A 19 -13.37 7.74 -16.64
CA ASN A 19 -13.02 8.00 -15.25
C ASN A 19 -11.99 9.15 -15.21
N SER A 20 -12.44 10.36 -15.54
CA SER A 20 -11.78 11.59 -15.18
C SER A 20 -12.13 11.83 -13.72
N GLU A 21 -11.56 11.01 -12.84
CA GLU A 21 -11.44 11.36 -11.44
C GLU A 21 -10.60 12.64 -11.43
N SER A 22 -11.29 13.77 -11.44
CA SER A 22 -10.79 15.07 -11.05
C SER A 22 -10.52 15.02 -9.55
N GLY A 23 -9.57 14.17 -9.18
CA GLY A 23 -8.96 14.09 -7.88
C GLY A 23 -7.67 14.87 -8.00
N GLU A 24 -7.78 16.18 -7.95
CA GLU A 24 -6.74 17.05 -7.40
C GLU A 24 -6.57 16.74 -5.90
N GLY A 25 -6.28 15.47 -5.60
CA GLY A 25 -5.67 15.04 -4.37
C GLY A 25 -4.18 15.23 -4.58
N GLU A 26 -3.60 16.17 -3.83
CA GLU A 26 -2.17 16.33 -3.63
C GLU A 26 -1.47 14.97 -3.80
N VAL A 27 -0.79 14.79 -4.94
CA VAL A 27 0.10 13.64 -5.12
C VAL A 27 1.24 13.91 -4.16
N ILE A 28 1.04 13.51 -2.91
CA ILE A 28 2.13 13.40 -1.95
C ILE A 28 3.06 12.41 -2.64
N GLU A 29 4.17 12.92 -3.18
CA GLU A 29 5.25 12.13 -3.72
C GLU A 29 5.74 11.23 -2.58
N THR A 30 5.10 10.08 -2.41
CA THR A 30 5.53 9.13 -1.40
C THR A 30 6.85 8.57 -1.91
N PRO A 31 7.98 8.88 -1.25
CA PRO A 31 9.26 8.42 -1.72
C PRO A 31 9.18 6.90 -1.83
N LYS A 32 9.54 6.35 -2.99
CA LYS A 32 9.42 4.92 -3.28
C LYS A 32 10.22 4.15 -2.24
N ILE A 33 9.55 3.67 -1.18
CA ILE A 33 10.22 2.99 -0.08
C ILE A 33 10.77 1.70 -0.68
N SER A 34 12.08 1.66 -0.88
CA SER A 34 12.76 0.44 -1.26
C SER A 34 12.43 -0.64 -0.24
N LYS A 35 12.12 -1.86 -0.70
CA LYS A 35 11.87 -3.03 0.18
C LYS A 35 12.95 -3.19 1.26
N PHE A 36 14.18 -2.77 0.97
CA PHE A 36 15.29 -2.80 1.92
C PHE A 36 15.08 -1.89 3.14
N ASN A 37 14.46 -0.73 2.94
CA ASN A 37 14.27 0.29 3.97
C ASN A 37 13.00 0.08 4.81
N ALA A 38 12.13 -0.85 4.42
CA ALA A 38 10.87 -1.10 5.12
C ALA A 38 11.07 -1.43 6.61
N PHE A 39 12.12 -2.20 6.95
CA PHE A 39 12.44 -2.50 8.35
C PHE A 39 12.78 -1.23 9.16
N GLU A 40 13.62 -0.36 8.60
CA GLU A 40 14.02 0.90 9.25
C GLU A 40 12.84 1.87 9.37
N CYS A 41 11.97 1.92 8.36
CA CYS A 41 10.73 2.71 8.41
C CYS A 41 9.82 2.25 9.55
N PHE A 42 9.55 0.95 9.66
CA PHE A 42 8.74 0.43 10.76
C PHE A 42 9.42 0.59 12.13
N ALA A 43 10.74 0.50 12.21
CA ALA A 43 11.47 0.76 13.46
C ALA A 43 11.31 2.22 13.92
N LYS A 44 11.47 3.19 13.01
CA LYS A 44 11.26 4.61 13.31
C LYS A 44 9.82 4.93 13.67
N GLY A 45 8.86 4.40 12.92
CA GLY A 45 7.44 4.56 13.22
C GLY A 45 7.08 3.98 14.58
N LEU A 46 7.64 2.82 14.93
CA LEU A 46 7.39 2.19 16.23
C LEU A 46 7.94 3.03 17.39
N MET A 47 9.16 3.57 17.26
CA MET A 47 9.72 4.47 18.27
C MET A 47 8.87 5.73 18.45
N TRP A 48 8.37 6.30 17.36
CA TRP A 48 7.51 7.49 17.41
C TRP A 48 6.15 7.17 18.04
N LEU A 49 5.55 6.03 17.70
CA LEU A 49 4.26 5.61 18.22
C LEU A 49 4.38 5.29 19.71
N GLU A 50 5.39 4.52 20.16
CA GLU A 50 5.60 4.19 21.58
C GLU A 50 5.81 5.42 22.49
N GLN A 51 6.14 6.59 21.92
CA GLN A 51 6.27 7.86 22.65
C GLN A 51 4.94 8.60 22.85
N GLN A 52 3.88 8.24 22.13
CA GLN A 52 2.58 8.90 22.28
C GLN A 52 1.88 8.43 23.57
N THR A 53 1.32 9.38 24.31
CA THR A 53 0.67 9.14 25.61
C THR A 53 -0.60 8.29 25.54
N ASP A 54 -1.24 8.24 24.37
CA ASP A 54 -2.54 7.61 24.09
C ASP A 54 -2.45 6.56 22.97
N SER A 55 -1.28 5.94 22.80
CA SER A 55 -1.04 4.92 21.78
C SER A 55 -2.04 3.76 21.86
N ASP A 56 -2.71 3.44 20.74
CA ASP A 56 -3.55 2.25 20.66
C ASP A 56 -2.67 0.99 20.68
N SER A 57 -2.94 0.12 21.65
CA SER A 57 -2.30 -1.18 21.80
C SER A 57 -2.39 -2.05 20.53
N THR A 58 -3.47 -1.94 19.76
CA THR A 58 -3.69 -2.66 18.50
C THR A 58 -2.74 -2.17 17.43
N GLU A 59 -2.60 -0.85 17.28
CA GLU A 59 -1.67 -0.22 16.32
C GLU A 59 -0.22 -0.58 16.66
N LEU A 60 0.14 -0.51 17.95
CA LEU A 60 1.46 -0.94 18.44
C LEU A 60 1.74 -2.42 18.12
N MET A 61 0.77 -3.30 18.35
CA MET A 61 0.90 -4.73 18.04
C MET A 61 1.11 -4.96 16.55
N LEU A 62 0.28 -4.33 15.70
CA LEU A 62 0.36 -4.47 14.25
C LEU A 62 1.70 -3.95 13.72
N LEU A 63 2.18 -2.81 14.21
CA LEU A 63 3.44 -2.23 13.79
C LEU A 63 4.65 -3.09 14.21
N LYS A 64 4.61 -3.68 15.41
CA LYS A 64 5.59 -4.69 15.86
C LYS A 64 5.64 -5.90 14.93
N GLN A 65 4.48 -6.43 14.56
CA GLN A 65 4.39 -7.57 13.62
C GLN A 65 4.91 -7.23 12.22
N LEU A 66 4.58 -6.04 11.70
CA LEU A 66 5.06 -5.57 10.40
C LEU A 66 6.59 -5.43 10.39
N ARG A 67 7.16 -4.85 11.45
CA ARG A 67 8.62 -4.76 11.63
C ARG A 67 9.27 -6.14 11.65
N GLU A 68 8.72 -7.10 12.39
CA GLU A 68 9.28 -8.46 12.46
C GLU A 68 9.22 -9.17 11.11
N ARG A 69 8.12 -9.02 10.36
CA ARG A 69 8.00 -9.56 8.99
C ARG A 69 9.02 -8.92 8.04
N ALA A 70 9.25 -7.61 8.14
CA ALA A 70 10.28 -6.93 7.36
C ALA A 70 11.68 -7.44 7.71
N ALA A 71 11.97 -7.68 9.00
CA ALA A 71 13.24 -8.25 9.46
C ALA A 71 13.47 -9.65 8.87
N LYS A 72 12.47 -10.53 8.93
CA LYS A 72 12.54 -11.89 8.35
C LYS A 72 12.82 -11.85 6.85
N ARG A 73 12.13 -10.99 6.10
CA ARG A 73 12.36 -10.81 4.65
C ARG A 73 13.75 -10.26 4.33
N ARG A 74 14.25 -9.31 5.12
CA ARG A 74 15.61 -8.78 4.96
C ARG A 74 16.65 -9.88 5.17
N GLN A 75 16.49 -10.68 6.23
CA GLN A 75 17.39 -11.80 6.54
C GLN A 75 17.36 -12.89 5.46
N SER A 76 16.17 -13.27 4.95
CA SER A 76 16.09 -14.27 3.89
C SER A 76 16.72 -13.80 2.58
N SER A 77 16.54 -12.52 2.22
CA SER A 77 17.18 -11.92 1.04
C SER A 77 18.70 -11.92 1.16
N LEU A 78 19.24 -11.59 2.34
CA LEU A 78 20.69 -11.65 2.59
C LEU A 78 21.21 -13.08 2.44
N ARG A 79 20.48 -14.08 2.96
CA ARG A 79 20.85 -15.49 2.81
C ARG A 79 20.89 -15.94 1.35
N GLN A 80 19.90 -15.52 0.54
CA GLN A 80 19.89 -15.85 -0.89
C GLN A 80 21.08 -15.24 -1.65
N SER A 81 21.45 -13.99 -1.36
CA SER A 81 22.60 -13.35 -2.00
C SER A 81 23.96 -13.93 -1.58
N THR A 82 24.03 -14.60 -0.43
CA THR A 82 25.28 -15.17 0.11
C THR A 82 25.53 -16.60 -0.35
N LEU A 83 24.54 -17.27 -0.96
CA LEU A 83 24.76 -18.62 -1.50
C LEU A 83 25.66 -18.53 -2.73
N PRO A 84 26.72 -19.36 -2.83
CA PRO A 84 27.58 -19.37 -3.99
C PRO A 84 26.74 -19.71 -5.22
N PHE A 85 26.65 -18.75 -6.14
CA PHE A 85 26.09 -18.99 -7.46
C PHE A 85 26.92 -20.11 -8.09
N LYS A 86 26.29 -21.27 -8.35
CA LYS A 86 26.91 -22.36 -9.09
C LYS A 86 26.54 -22.16 -10.56
N PRO A 87 27.48 -21.77 -11.45
CA PRO A 87 27.19 -21.72 -12.87
C PRO A 87 26.93 -23.15 -13.37
N MET A 88 25.97 -23.30 -14.29
CA MET A 88 25.86 -24.53 -15.10
C MET A 88 26.99 -24.60 -16.12
#